data_AF-A0A3A9SPY0-F1
#
_entry.id   AF-A0A3A9SPY0-F1
#
_cell.length_a   1.000
_cell.length_b   1.000
_cell.length_c   1.000
_cell.angle_alpha   90.00
_cell.angle_beta   90.00
_cell.angle_gamma   90.00
#
_symmetry.space_group_name_H-M   'P 1'
#
loop_
_entity.id
_entity.type
_entity.pdbx_description
1 polymer ?
#
loop_
_entity_poly.entity_id
_entity_poly.type
_entity_poly.pdbx_seq_one_letter_code
_entity_poly.pdbx_strand_id
1 'polypeptide(L)'
;MKREKNTNKSVVIALGALLFIAPITVAMTTPAEAHANGVTIPTPIPDITDGERGNVEEGQSLDTNAGTVGNNDGSINTNNGAVEENNGYILTNNDHVENNNENSTIENNRGTVRNNSGLINDNYNVVENNNQGGIVKFTSSGSGTIINNDGGEVLDASSFASDSSDIIINNFYSGTITTNSDSYIKIINNYSDNAYDSGKITDTNRFHSVTVEGANNADVTYSRPEFIHNDYNNKEYLQVKENGAPKSISGSITIKAKNGYKISDEGVMNNEIGQLAYTLNRNTDGSYTVTLMNLNGNVTVTPANLHLIISAIENQNNTPGITGGSTTPITITKANIAEVPANNSSSNNASASSNNESGVATPNFTQEAINSIQTQAQAQASLAEQTGTPLQILDIYFDKKIDINPMLIRYLCEQISLPKRCHFNYNDQHYVLFIPAFDISAPAYQDGLDMLDKEPAKTAGFLRIEQLFKPLGFATNIIEEEEAEAVLQ
;
A
#
# COMPACT_ATOMS: atom_id res chain seq x y z
N MET A 1 0.37 0.19 -52.11
CA MET A 1 0.35 -1.28 -52.14
C MET A 1 1.75 -1.80 -51.82
N LYS A 2 2.07 -1.94 -50.53
CA LYS A 2 3.19 -2.74 -50.01
C LYS A 2 2.78 -3.18 -48.61
N ARG A 3 2.65 -4.50 -48.45
CA ARG A 3 2.32 -5.19 -47.19
C ARG A 3 3.60 -5.24 -46.35
N GLU A 4 3.56 -4.71 -45.15
CA GLU A 4 4.52 -5.07 -44.11
C GLU A 4 3.87 -6.07 -43.15
N LYS A 5 4.52 -7.23 -43.04
CA LYS A 5 4.34 -8.21 -41.99
C LYS A 5 4.89 -7.61 -40.71
N ASN A 6 4.14 -7.69 -39.61
CA ASN A 6 4.76 -7.72 -38.29
C ASN A 6 4.18 -8.86 -37.46
N THR A 7 5.12 -9.47 -36.77
CA THR A 7 5.11 -10.83 -36.23
C THR A 7 4.76 -10.80 -34.75
N ASN A 8 3.84 -11.69 -34.37
CA ASN A 8 3.61 -12.32 -33.08
C ASN A 8 4.41 -11.81 -31.85
N LYS A 9 3.67 -11.27 -30.87
CA LYS A 9 3.99 -11.47 -29.45
C LYS A 9 2.88 -12.29 -28.81
N SER A 10 3.31 -13.38 -28.19
CA SER A 10 2.49 -14.42 -27.58
C SER A 10 1.64 -13.88 -26.43
N VAL A 11 0.31 -14.02 -26.53
CA VAL A 11 -0.60 -13.95 -25.40
C VAL A 11 -0.72 -15.37 -24.84
N VAL A 12 -0.24 -15.57 -23.62
CA VAL A 12 -0.53 -16.77 -22.83
C VAL A 12 -1.95 -16.60 -22.30
N ILE A 13 -2.93 -17.15 -23.02
CA ILE A 13 -4.29 -17.31 -22.51
C ILE A 13 -4.28 -18.59 -21.69
N ALA A 14 -4.36 -18.45 -20.37
CA ALA A 14 -4.65 -19.56 -19.48
C ALA A 14 -6.06 -20.05 -19.79
N LEU A 15 -6.14 -21.16 -20.53
CA LEU A 15 -7.38 -21.86 -20.87
C LEU A 15 -7.91 -22.55 -19.60
N GLY A 16 -8.61 -21.80 -18.75
CA GLY A 16 -9.39 -22.35 -17.66
C GLY A 16 -10.56 -23.14 -18.24
N ALA A 17 -10.60 -24.45 -17.98
CA ALA A 17 -11.64 -25.34 -18.47
C ALA A 17 -13.02 -24.91 -17.94
N LEU A 18 -13.84 -24.32 -18.82
CA LEU A 18 -15.28 -24.17 -18.59
C LEU A 18 -15.92 -25.57 -18.60
N LEU A 19 -16.27 -26.08 -17.41
CA LEU A 19 -17.25 -27.15 -17.26
C LEU A 19 -18.63 -26.54 -17.49
N PHE A 20 -19.09 -26.58 -18.74
CA PHE A 20 -20.49 -26.34 -19.07
C PHE A 20 -21.34 -27.45 -18.45
N ILE A 21 -21.99 -27.17 -17.33
CA ILE A 21 -23.13 -27.97 -16.87
C ILE A 21 -24.29 -27.55 -17.77
N ALA A 22 -24.60 -28.38 -18.77
CA ALA A 22 -25.82 -28.21 -19.56
C ALA A 22 -27.05 -28.36 -18.64
N PRO A 23 -28.14 -27.59 -18.87
CA PRO A 23 -29.39 -27.83 -18.18
C PRO A 23 -29.88 -29.23 -18.58
N ILE A 24 -29.92 -30.14 -17.60
CA ILE A 24 -30.53 -31.44 -17.79
C ILE A 24 -32.05 -31.21 -17.86
N THR A 25 -32.58 -31.03 -19.07
CA THR A 25 -33.99 -31.29 -19.33
C THR A 25 -34.20 -32.80 -19.27
N VAL A 26 -34.61 -33.31 -18.10
CA VAL A 26 -35.04 -34.71 -17.98
C VAL A 26 -36.39 -34.84 -18.68
N ALA A 27 -36.36 -35.16 -19.98
CA ALA A 27 -37.50 -35.82 -20.61
C ALA A 27 -37.57 -37.26 -20.07
N MET A 28 -38.51 -37.50 -19.16
CA MET A 28 -38.79 -38.83 -18.63
C MET A 28 -39.34 -39.74 -19.73
N THR A 29 -38.49 -40.55 -20.37
CA THR A 29 -38.90 -41.84 -20.95
C THR A 29 -37.70 -42.78 -21.11
N THR A 30 -37.39 -43.57 -20.08
CA THR A 30 -36.67 -44.86 -20.24
C THR A 30 -37.05 -45.83 -19.11
N PRO A 31 -36.95 -47.15 -19.35
CA PRO A 31 -37.79 -48.17 -18.75
C PRO A 31 -37.33 -48.60 -17.36
N ALA A 32 -38.30 -49.09 -16.59
CA ALA A 32 -38.17 -49.61 -15.25
C ALA A 32 -37.16 -50.77 -15.16
N GLU A 33 -36.01 -50.53 -14.53
CA GLU A 33 -35.26 -51.55 -13.82
C GLU A 33 -34.51 -50.89 -12.65
N ALA A 34 -34.72 -51.46 -11.46
CA ALA A 34 -34.62 -50.80 -10.18
C ALA A 34 -33.18 -50.67 -9.65
N HIS A 35 -32.75 -49.42 -9.45
CA HIS A 35 -31.89 -49.05 -8.32
C HIS A 35 -32.74 -48.22 -7.36
N ALA A 36 -33.39 -48.90 -6.41
CA ALA A 36 -34.13 -48.27 -5.32
C ALA A 36 -33.15 -47.67 -4.30
N ASN A 37 -32.47 -46.59 -4.67
CA ASN A 37 -32.04 -45.61 -3.67
C ASN A 37 -33.34 -44.94 -3.23
N GLY A 38 -33.81 -45.32 -2.04
CA GLY A 38 -35.09 -44.88 -1.51
C GLY A 38 -35.20 -43.37 -1.56
N VAL A 39 -36.01 -42.86 -2.49
CA VAL A 39 -36.49 -41.48 -2.46
C VAL A 39 -37.35 -41.39 -1.21
N THR A 40 -36.76 -40.98 -0.10
CA THR A 40 -37.49 -40.67 1.12
C THR A 40 -38.36 -39.46 0.82
N ILE A 41 -39.67 -39.71 0.67
CA ILE A 41 -40.65 -38.65 0.58
C ILE A 41 -40.60 -37.89 1.92
N PRO A 42 -40.43 -36.56 1.91
CA PRO A 42 -40.43 -35.78 3.14
C PRO A 42 -41.69 -36.03 3.96
N THR A 43 -41.56 -36.11 5.27
CA THR A 43 -42.69 -36.26 6.19
C THR A 43 -43.30 -34.88 6.43
N PRO A 44 -44.55 -34.61 5.99
CA PRO A 44 -45.16 -33.32 6.21
C PRO A 44 -45.45 -33.11 7.70
N ILE A 45 -45.12 -31.92 8.21
CA ILE A 45 -45.45 -31.46 9.56
C ILE A 45 -46.54 -30.37 9.49
N PRO A 46 -47.27 -30.10 10.58
CA PRO A 46 -48.24 -29.01 10.62
C PRO A 46 -47.58 -27.65 10.36
N ASP A 47 -48.32 -26.75 9.70
CA ASP A 47 -47.92 -25.36 9.51
C ASP A 47 -47.64 -24.66 10.85
N ILE A 48 -46.70 -23.73 10.84
CA ILE A 48 -46.38 -22.88 11.99
C ILE A 48 -47.10 -21.56 11.77
N THR A 49 -48.05 -21.21 12.64
CA THR A 49 -48.86 -19.99 12.51
C THR A 49 -48.25 -18.80 13.23
N ASP A 50 -48.80 -17.61 13.02
CA ASP A 50 -48.31 -16.38 13.65
C ASP A 50 -48.29 -16.49 15.19
N GLY A 51 -47.17 -16.07 15.80
CA GLY A 51 -46.90 -16.20 17.22
C GLY A 51 -46.45 -17.59 17.69
N GLU A 52 -46.47 -18.61 16.84
CA GLU A 52 -45.94 -19.94 17.14
C GLU A 52 -44.44 -20.05 16.82
N ARG A 53 -43.80 -21.03 17.46
CA ARG A 53 -42.39 -21.37 17.24
C ARG A 53 -42.21 -22.86 17.07
N GLY A 54 -41.43 -23.26 16.06
CA GLY A 54 -41.14 -24.66 15.77
C GLY A 54 -39.77 -24.86 15.12
N ASN A 55 -39.49 -26.11 14.71
CA ASN A 55 -38.32 -26.50 13.94
C ASN A 55 -38.79 -27.41 12.79
N VAL A 56 -37.98 -27.51 11.74
CA VAL A 56 -38.19 -28.45 10.63
C VAL A 56 -36.95 -29.33 10.56
N GLU A 57 -37.08 -30.60 10.92
CA GLU A 57 -35.94 -31.53 10.96
C GLU A 57 -35.64 -32.12 9.57
N GLU A 58 -34.47 -32.75 9.43
CA GLU A 58 -34.08 -33.44 8.20
C GLU A 58 -35.15 -34.45 7.77
N GLY A 59 -35.50 -34.44 6.48
CA GLY A 59 -36.55 -35.30 5.92
C GLY A 59 -37.97 -34.88 6.29
N GLN A 60 -38.18 -33.75 6.97
CA GLN A 60 -39.50 -33.14 7.15
C GLN A 60 -39.78 -32.06 6.09
N SER A 61 -41.07 -31.80 5.86
CA SER A 61 -41.52 -30.68 5.03
C SER A 61 -42.60 -29.86 5.72
N LEU A 62 -42.43 -28.55 5.72
CA LEU A 62 -43.41 -27.56 6.17
C LEU A 62 -43.98 -26.84 4.96
N ASP A 63 -45.31 -26.78 4.81
CA ASP A 63 -45.90 -26.10 3.66
C ASP A 63 -45.84 -24.58 3.86
N THR A 64 -46.32 -24.09 4.99
CA THR A 64 -46.27 -22.66 5.33
C THR A 64 -45.70 -22.41 6.72
N ASN A 65 -44.70 -21.54 6.79
CA ASN A 65 -44.33 -20.85 8.03
C ASN A 65 -44.90 -19.43 8.02
N ALA A 66 -45.70 -19.08 9.02
CA ALA A 66 -46.11 -17.71 9.33
C ALA A 66 -45.68 -17.27 10.74
N GLY A 67 -45.03 -18.16 11.51
CA GLY A 67 -44.47 -17.86 12.83
C GLY A 67 -42.95 -17.82 12.80
N THR A 68 -42.30 -18.47 13.77
CA THR A 68 -40.83 -18.55 13.86
C THR A 68 -40.34 -19.99 13.76
N VAL A 69 -39.46 -20.28 12.80
CA VAL A 69 -38.69 -21.51 12.75
C VAL A 69 -37.32 -21.25 13.37
N GLY A 70 -36.99 -21.95 14.45
CA GLY A 70 -35.67 -21.85 15.07
C GLY A 70 -34.59 -22.47 14.19
N ASN A 71 -34.79 -23.72 13.79
CA ASN A 71 -33.89 -24.40 12.86
C ASN A 71 -34.67 -25.12 11.74
N ASN A 72 -34.24 -24.91 10.50
CA ASN A 72 -34.71 -25.64 9.32
C ASN A 72 -33.58 -26.50 8.75
N ASP A 73 -33.58 -27.79 9.07
CA ASP A 73 -32.76 -28.82 8.44
C ASP A 73 -33.53 -29.58 7.34
N GLY A 74 -34.83 -29.32 7.20
CA GLY A 74 -35.73 -29.96 6.23
C GLY A 74 -36.06 -29.07 5.03
N SER A 75 -37.35 -29.00 4.66
CA SER A 75 -37.82 -28.19 3.54
C SER A 75 -39.02 -27.33 3.93
N ILE A 76 -38.99 -26.03 3.60
CA ILE A 76 -40.11 -25.10 3.77
C ILE A 76 -40.57 -24.65 2.38
N ASN A 77 -41.84 -24.86 2.03
CA ASN A 77 -42.36 -24.40 0.74
C ASN A 77 -42.51 -22.87 0.74
N THR A 78 -43.20 -22.31 1.74
CA THR A 78 -43.41 -20.87 1.85
C THR A 78 -43.07 -20.36 3.23
N ASN A 79 -42.07 -19.47 3.32
CA ASN A 79 -41.76 -18.74 4.53
C ASN A 79 -42.34 -17.32 4.47
N ASN A 80 -43.41 -17.07 5.23
CA ASN A 80 -44.03 -15.77 5.48
C ASN A 80 -43.75 -15.23 6.89
N GLY A 81 -42.93 -15.93 7.67
CA GLY A 81 -42.49 -15.48 8.99
C GLY A 81 -40.96 -15.49 9.11
N ALA A 82 -40.44 -15.74 10.30
CA ALA A 82 -39.01 -15.74 10.55
C ALA A 82 -38.41 -17.16 10.53
N VAL A 83 -37.22 -17.31 9.95
CA VAL A 83 -36.34 -18.48 10.12
C VAL A 83 -35.02 -17.99 10.72
N GLU A 84 -34.63 -18.50 11.88
CA GLU A 84 -33.37 -18.11 12.52
C GLU A 84 -32.18 -18.81 11.83
N GLU A 85 -32.22 -20.13 11.71
CA GLU A 85 -31.17 -20.94 11.07
C GLU A 85 -31.76 -21.76 9.91
N ASN A 86 -31.32 -21.50 8.68
CA ASN A 86 -31.61 -22.35 7.53
C ASN A 86 -30.38 -23.19 7.19
N ASN A 87 -30.48 -24.50 7.41
CA ASN A 87 -29.51 -25.52 6.99
C ASN A 87 -30.05 -26.41 5.85
N GLY A 88 -31.36 -26.30 5.57
CA GLY A 88 -32.07 -27.08 4.55
C GLY A 88 -32.47 -26.24 3.35
N TYR A 89 -33.71 -26.46 2.90
CA TYR A 89 -34.25 -25.85 1.69
C TYR A 89 -35.45 -24.95 2.00
N ILE A 90 -35.50 -23.78 1.37
CA ILE A 90 -36.67 -22.90 1.35
C ILE A 90 -37.03 -22.60 -0.10
N LEU A 91 -38.23 -22.96 -0.55
CA LEU A 91 -38.66 -22.69 -1.93
C LEU A 91 -38.98 -21.19 -2.12
N THR A 92 -39.70 -20.56 -1.21
CA THR A 92 -39.99 -19.13 -1.27
C THR A 92 -39.84 -18.50 0.10
N ASN A 93 -38.93 -17.53 0.22
CA ASN A 93 -38.84 -16.64 1.37
C ASN A 93 -39.53 -15.32 1.05
N ASN A 94 -40.65 -15.02 1.72
CA ASN A 94 -41.37 -13.74 1.59
C ASN A 94 -41.09 -12.78 2.76
N ASP A 95 -40.53 -13.26 3.87
CA ASP A 95 -40.27 -12.45 5.06
C ASP A 95 -38.80 -12.55 5.50
N HIS A 96 -38.45 -13.13 6.64
CA HIS A 96 -37.08 -13.01 7.18
C HIS A 96 -36.37 -14.36 7.33
N VAL A 97 -35.10 -14.40 6.91
CA VAL A 97 -34.13 -15.46 7.26
C VAL A 97 -32.91 -14.80 7.88
N GLU A 98 -32.58 -15.14 9.12
CA GLU A 98 -31.42 -14.57 9.81
C GLU A 98 -30.11 -15.17 9.27
N ASN A 99 -29.99 -16.50 9.25
CA ASN A 99 -28.80 -17.20 8.75
C ASN A 99 -29.18 -18.26 7.70
N ASN A 100 -28.65 -18.10 6.47
CA ASN A 100 -28.68 -19.10 5.42
C ASN A 100 -27.31 -19.77 5.35
N ASN A 101 -27.15 -20.91 6.02
CA ASN A 101 -25.87 -21.54 6.31
C ASN A 101 -25.23 -22.23 5.11
N GLU A 102 -23.95 -22.60 5.24
CA GLU A 102 -23.20 -23.36 4.23
C GLU A 102 -23.94 -24.68 3.92
N ASN A 103 -24.26 -24.93 2.64
CA ASN A 103 -25.10 -26.02 2.11
C ASN A 103 -26.62 -25.84 2.13
N SER A 104 -27.13 -24.75 2.71
CA SER A 104 -28.55 -24.42 2.61
C SER A 104 -28.89 -23.75 1.27
N THR A 105 -30.17 -23.79 0.89
CA THR A 105 -30.65 -23.15 -0.34
C THR A 105 -31.98 -22.42 -0.12
N ILE A 106 -32.06 -21.20 -0.65
CA ILE A 106 -33.30 -20.45 -0.84
C ILE A 106 -33.52 -20.32 -2.34
N GLU A 107 -34.60 -20.89 -2.87
CA GLU A 107 -34.87 -20.83 -4.30
C GLU A 107 -35.30 -19.42 -4.73
N ASN A 108 -36.30 -18.83 -4.05
CA ASN A 108 -36.81 -17.50 -4.35
C ASN A 108 -36.78 -16.62 -3.10
N ASN A 109 -35.88 -15.64 -3.04
CA ASN A 109 -35.86 -14.65 -1.96
C ASN A 109 -36.64 -13.38 -2.37
N ARG A 110 -37.84 -13.23 -1.83
CA ARG A 110 -38.68 -12.02 -1.93
C ARG A 110 -38.69 -11.21 -0.63
N GLY A 111 -38.17 -11.78 0.44
CA GLY A 111 -38.01 -11.13 1.74
C GLY A 111 -36.59 -10.61 1.98
N THR A 112 -36.12 -10.71 3.22
CA THR A 112 -34.77 -10.36 3.65
C THR A 112 -34.02 -11.61 4.09
N VAL A 113 -32.77 -11.73 3.64
CA VAL A 113 -31.80 -12.67 4.22
C VAL A 113 -30.66 -11.87 4.82
N ARG A 114 -30.43 -12.01 6.12
CA ARG A 114 -29.41 -11.19 6.80
C ARG A 114 -28.00 -11.70 6.57
N ASN A 115 -27.74 -12.97 6.82
CA ASN A 115 -26.43 -13.58 6.61
C ASN A 115 -26.57 -14.75 5.64
N ASN A 116 -25.90 -14.66 4.49
CA ASN A 116 -25.89 -15.69 3.48
C ASN A 116 -24.48 -16.30 3.35
N SER A 117 -24.37 -17.58 3.66
CA SER A 117 -23.23 -18.46 3.35
C SER A 117 -23.65 -19.65 2.47
N GLY A 118 -24.95 -19.80 2.21
CA GLY A 118 -25.52 -20.80 1.30
C GLY A 118 -25.84 -20.24 -0.08
N LEU A 119 -26.75 -20.92 -0.78
CA LEU A 119 -27.21 -20.52 -2.11
C LEU A 119 -28.55 -19.77 -2.04
N ILE A 120 -28.63 -18.63 -2.71
CA ILE A 120 -29.89 -17.97 -3.08
C ILE A 120 -30.00 -18.03 -4.60
N ASN A 121 -30.95 -18.82 -5.12
CA ASN A 121 -31.04 -19.07 -6.56
C ASN A 121 -31.70 -17.91 -7.32
N ASP A 122 -32.66 -17.21 -6.73
CA ASP A 122 -33.21 -15.98 -7.28
C ASP A 122 -33.46 -14.96 -6.17
N ASN A 123 -32.71 -13.85 -6.21
CA ASN A 123 -32.91 -12.73 -5.30
C ASN A 123 -33.77 -11.62 -5.93
N TYR A 124 -34.96 -11.42 -5.38
CA TYR A 124 -35.90 -10.36 -5.78
C TYR A 124 -35.91 -9.17 -4.81
N ASN A 125 -35.28 -9.31 -3.64
CA ASN A 125 -35.32 -8.29 -2.60
C ASN A 125 -33.95 -8.18 -1.90
N VAL A 126 -33.86 -8.21 -0.56
CA VAL A 126 -32.63 -7.84 0.15
C VAL A 126 -31.84 -9.05 0.62
N VAL A 127 -30.53 -9.01 0.39
CA VAL A 127 -29.52 -9.78 1.12
C VAL A 127 -28.61 -8.79 1.85
N GLU A 128 -28.55 -8.83 3.17
CA GLU A 128 -27.75 -7.84 3.93
C GLU A 128 -26.26 -8.17 3.86
N ASN A 129 -25.86 -9.40 4.16
CA ASN A 129 -24.48 -9.86 4.13
C ASN A 129 -24.36 -11.16 3.32
N ASN A 130 -23.76 -11.09 2.13
CA ASN A 130 -23.33 -12.26 1.38
C ASN A 130 -21.88 -12.57 1.73
N ASN A 131 -21.67 -13.54 2.62
CA ASN A 131 -20.37 -13.87 3.19
C ASN A 131 -19.59 -14.84 2.29
N GLN A 132 -18.35 -15.13 2.67
CA GLN A 132 -17.51 -16.12 1.99
C GLN A 132 -18.24 -17.46 1.83
N GLY A 133 -18.29 -17.97 0.60
CA GLY A 133 -19.00 -19.21 0.24
C GLY A 133 -20.47 -19.01 -0.12
N GLY A 134 -21.06 -17.87 0.25
CA GLY A 134 -22.41 -17.49 -0.15
C GLY A 134 -22.51 -17.15 -1.62
N ILE A 135 -23.55 -17.66 -2.28
CA ILE A 135 -23.83 -17.41 -3.70
C ILE A 135 -25.20 -16.76 -3.81
N VAL A 136 -25.27 -15.57 -4.40
CA VAL A 136 -26.53 -14.89 -4.72
C VAL A 136 -26.67 -14.79 -6.22
N LYS A 137 -27.74 -15.39 -6.74
CA LYS A 137 -28.06 -15.39 -8.16
C LYS A 137 -29.27 -14.51 -8.47
N PHE A 138 -29.24 -14.00 -9.69
CA PHE A 138 -30.33 -13.26 -10.32
C PHE A 138 -30.60 -13.93 -11.67
N THR A 139 -31.47 -14.94 -11.72
CA THR A 139 -31.78 -15.70 -12.95
C THR A 139 -33.02 -15.21 -13.70
N SER A 140 -33.85 -14.43 -13.03
CA SER A 140 -35.03 -13.77 -13.60
C SER A 140 -34.89 -12.24 -13.51
N SER A 141 -35.86 -11.49 -14.02
CA SER A 141 -35.86 -10.00 -14.04
C SER A 141 -36.02 -9.36 -12.65
N GLY A 142 -35.43 -9.96 -11.62
CA GLY A 142 -35.44 -9.45 -10.26
C GLY A 142 -34.52 -8.25 -10.10
N SER A 143 -34.92 -7.30 -9.26
CA SER A 143 -34.15 -6.10 -8.92
C SER A 143 -33.63 -6.18 -7.48
N GLY A 144 -33.21 -7.36 -7.03
CA GLY A 144 -32.74 -7.54 -5.66
C GLY A 144 -31.48 -6.72 -5.38
N THR A 145 -31.29 -6.38 -4.11
CA THR A 145 -30.17 -5.60 -3.59
C THR A 145 -29.33 -6.46 -2.65
N ILE A 146 -28.02 -6.31 -2.75
CA ILE A 146 -27.06 -6.83 -1.77
C ILE A 146 -26.48 -5.63 -1.02
N ILE A 147 -26.54 -5.61 0.31
CA ILE A 147 -25.99 -4.49 1.08
C ILE A 147 -24.48 -4.65 1.19
N ASN A 148 -24.02 -5.80 1.68
CA ASN A 148 -22.62 -6.16 1.83
C ASN A 148 -22.37 -7.50 1.13
N ASN A 149 -21.38 -7.56 0.25
CA ASN A 149 -20.82 -8.79 -0.29
C ASN A 149 -19.39 -8.89 0.21
N ASP A 150 -19.11 -9.81 1.13
CA ASP A 150 -17.78 -10.02 1.71
C ASP A 150 -17.27 -11.44 1.41
N GLY A 151 -16.50 -11.57 0.33
CA GLY A 151 -15.98 -12.83 -0.18
C GLY A 151 -17.00 -13.71 -0.89
N GLY A 152 -18.28 -13.34 -0.89
CA GLY A 152 -19.35 -14.05 -1.58
C GLY A 152 -19.33 -13.88 -3.11
N GLU A 153 -20.07 -14.74 -3.79
CA GLU A 153 -20.27 -14.70 -5.25
C GLU A 153 -21.62 -14.08 -5.60
N VAL A 154 -21.59 -13.14 -6.56
CA VAL A 154 -22.78 -12.53 -7.16
C VAL A 154 -22.84 -12.92 -8.62
N LEU A 155 -23.90 -13.64 -9.01
CA LEU A 155 -24.09 -14.12 -10.37
C LEU A 155 -25.34 -13.52 -10.98
N ASP A 156 -25.18 -12.79 -12.06
CA ASP A 156 -26.29 -12.49 -12.96
C ASP A 156 -26.39 -13.57 -14.04
N ALA A 157 -27.41 -14.41 -13.91
CA ALA A 157 -27.73 -15.46 -14.87
C ALA A 157 -29.02 -15.17 -15.65
N SER A 158 -29.54 -13.94 -15.59
CA SER A 158 -30.76 -13.57 -16.28
C SER A 158 -30.57 -13.60 -17.81
N SER A 159 -31.42 -14.31 -18.52
CA SER A 159 -31.39 -14.33 -20.00
C SER A 159 -32.06 -13.10 -20.62
N PHE A 160 -32.46 -12.12 -19.80
CA PHE A 160 -33.29 -11.00 -20.21
C PHE A 160 -32.47 -9.71 -20.18
N ALA A 161 -32.21 -9.16 -21.36
CA ALA A 161 -31.72 -7.80 -21.54
C ALA A 161 -32.82 -6.81 -21.14
N SER A 162 -33.05 -6.61 -19.84
CA SER A 162 -33.81 -5.46 -19.38
C SER A 162 -32.84 -4.38 -18.93
N ASP A 163 -32.92 -3.22 -19.59
CA ASP A 163 -32.19 -1.97 -19.29
C ASP A 163 -32.47 -1.40 -17.87
N SER A 164 -33.06 -2.18 -16.97
CA SER A 164 -33.58 -1.73 -15.67
C SER A 164 -33.37 -2.73 -14.52
N SER A 165 -32.84 -3.93 -14.77
CA SER A 165 -32.44 -4.85 -13.70
C SER A 165 -31.04 -4.47 -13.22
N ASP A 166 -30.95 -3.33 -12.53
CA ASP A 166 -29.75 -2.92 -11.83
C ASP A 166 -29.60 -3.81 -10.61
N ILE A 167 -28.70 -4.79 -10.65
CA ILE A 167 -28.24 -5.45 -9.42
C ILE A 167 -27.41 -4.42 -8.67
N ILE A 168 -27.86 -4.06 -7.47
CA ILE A 168 -27.21 -3.05 -6.65
C ILE A 168 -26.45 -3.72 -5.52
N ILE A 169 -25.15 -3.41 -5.43
CA ILE A 169 -24.33 -3.70 -4.25
C ILE A 169 -24.06 -2.37 -3.54
N ASN A 170 -24.69 -2.16 -2.39
CA ASN A 170 -24.83 -0.81 -1.83
C ASN A 170 -23.62 -0.35 -0.99
N ASN A 171 -23.09 -1.20 -0.13
CA ASN A 171 -22.14 -0.78 0.90
C ASN A 171 -20.78 -1.46 0.77
N PHE A 172 -20.62 -2.72 1.18
CA PHE A 172 -19.32 -3.36 1.08
C PHE A 172 -19.26 -4.34 -0.09
N TYR A 173 -18.19 -4.30 -0.89
CA TYR A 173 -17.94 -5.32 -1.91
C TYR A 173 -16.49 -5.80 -1.83
N SER A 174 -16.33 -7.09 -1.56
CA SER A 174 -15.15 -7.93 -1.77
C SER A 174 -15.68 -9.28 -2.28
N GLY A 175 -15.13 -9.87 -3.35
CA GLY A 175 -15.62 -11.16 -3.85
C GLY A 175 -15.61 -11.29 -5.37
N THR A 176 -16.45 -12.19 -5.89
CA THR A 176 -16.57 -12.48 -7.32
C THR A 176 -17.89 -12.00 -7.86
N ILE A 177 -17.84 -11.37 -9.03
CA ILE A 177 -19.01 -11.03 -9.83
C ILE A 177 -18.90 -11.72 -11.17
N THR A 178 -19.96 -12.42 -11.56
CA THR A 178 -20.10 -12.99 -12.90
C THR A 178 -21.35 -12.39 -13.54
N THR A 179 -21.21 -11.80 -14.72
CA THR A 179 -22.33 -11.23 -15.50
C THR A 179 -22.51 -11.97 -16.81
N ASN A 180 -23.76 -12.10 -17.24
CA ASN A 180 -24.10 -12.55 -18.59
C ASN A 180 -23.93 -11.41 -19.64
N SER A 181 -24.31 -11.67 -20.89
CA SER A 181 -24.07 -10.76 -22.02
C SER A 181 -24.78 -9.40 -21.92
N ASP A 182 -25.79 -9.21 -21.07
CA ASP A 182 -26.72 -8.08 -21.25
C ASP A 182 -27.10 -7.30 -19.98
N SER A 183 -26.67 -7.74 -18.79
CA SER A 183 -27.01 -7.05 -17.55
C SER A 183 -25.97 -6.05 -17.04
N TYR A 184 -26.42 -5.11 -16.20
CA TYR A 184 -25.58 -4.14 -15.50
C TYR A 184 -25.63 -4.34 -13.98
N ILE A 185 -24.45 -4.37 -13.37
CA ILE A 185 -24.25 -4.42 -11.93
C ILE A 185 -23.65 -3.09 -11.49
N LYS A 186 -24.32 -2.45 -10.54
CA LYS A 186 -23.88 -1.19 -9.95
C LYS A 186 -23.41 -1.40 -8.52
N ILE A 187 -22.15 -1.13 -8.29
CA ILE A 187 -21.55 -1.09 -6.96
C ILE A 187 -21.56 0.37 -6.50
N ILE A 188 -22.26 0.71 -5.44
CA ILE A 188 -22.32 2.08 -4.93
C ILE A 188 -21.02 2.41 -4.21
N ASN A 189 -20.56 1.52 -3.32
CA ASN A 189 -19.31 1.67 -2.60
C ASN A 189 -18.44 0.42 -2.79
N ASN A 190 -17.35 0.54 -3.53
CA ASN A 190 -16.43 -0.55 -3.84
C ASN A 190 -15.20 -0.49 -2.94
N TYR A 191 -15.01 -1.52 -2.10
CA TYR A 191 -13.86 -1.66 -1.19
C TYR A 191 -12.88 -2.76 -1.63
N SER A 192 -13.10 -3.37 -2.79
CA SER A 192 -12.26 -4.42 -3.36
C SER A 192 -11.02 -3.85 -4.06
N ASP A 193 -10.09 -4.74 -4.40
CA ASP A 193 -8.93 -4.40 -5.25
C ASP A 193 -9.32 -4.14 -6.72
N ASN A 194 -10.47 -4.65 -7.14
CA ASN A 194 -10.89 -4.56 -8.53
C ASN A 194 -11.49 -3.20 -8.84
N ALA A 195 -10.99 -2.56 -9.89
CA ALA A 195 -11.55 -1.34 -10.45
C ALA A 195 -12.62 -1.67 -11.49
N TYR A 196 -13.81 -1.07 -11.36
CA TYR A 196 -14.92 -1.23 -12.31
C TYR A 196 -15.30 0.13 -12.92
N ASP A 197 -14.46 0.64 -13.82
CA ASP A 197 -14.60 1.99 -14.39
C ASP A 197 -15.56 2.08 -15.58
N SER A 198 -15.80 0.97 -16.28
CA SER A 198 -16.66 0.96 -17.47
C SER A 198 -17.18 -0.45 -17.78
N GLY A 199 -18.25 -0.49 -18.58
CA GLY A 199 -18.87 -1.74 -19.01
C GLY A 199 -20.06 -2.11 -18.14
N LYS A 200 -20.23 -3.42 -17.95
CA LYS A 200 -21.41 -3.98 -17.26
C LYS A 200 -21.34 -3.90 -15.76
N ILE A 201 -20.14 -3.88 -15.21
CA ILE A 201 -19.93 -3.69 -13.79
C ILE A 201 -19.37 -2.29 -13.65
N THR A 202 -20.01 -1.47 -12.83
CA THR A 202 -19.55 -0.10 -12.56
C THR A 202 -19.52 0.16 -11.07
N ASP A 203 -18.53 0.93 -10.62
CA ASP A 203 -18.50 1.47 -9.27
C ASP A 203 -18.74 2.99 -9.24
N THR A 204 -19.53 3.45 -8.27
CA THR A 204 -19.83 4.88 -8.06
C THR A 204 -18.78 5.52 -7.18
N ASN A 205 -18.52 4.91 -6.01
CA ASN A 205 -17.45 5.28 -5.10
C ASN A 205 -16.45 4.14 -5.01
N ARG A 206 -15.15 4.46 -5.00
CA ARG A 206 -14.07 3.47 -4.84
C ARG A 206 -13.21 3.85 -3.66
N PHE A 207 -12.89 2.84 -2.86
CA PHE A 207 -12.10 2.97 -1.65
C PHE A 207 -10.93 1.99 -1.70
N HIS A 208 -9.76 2.45 -1.28
CA HIS A 208 -8.58 1.62 -1.13
C HIS A 208 -8.04 1.72 0.29
N SER A 209 -7.69 0.58 0.86
CA SER A 209 -7.18 0.45 2.21
C SER A 209 -5.67 0.62 2.25
N VAL A 210 -5.19 1.20 3.35
CA VAL A 210 -3.76 1.22 3.67
C VAL A 210 -3.57 0.65 5.06
N THR A 211 -2.96 -0.52 5.14
CA THR A 211 -2.72 -1.22 6.41
C THR A 211 -1.26 -1.11 6.79
N VAL A 212 -0.95 -0.71 8.02
CA VAL A 212 0.42 -0.74 8.55
C VAL A 212 0.59 -1.97 9.43
N GLU A 213 1.39 -2.92 8.97
CA GLU A 213 1.72 -4.15 9.69
C GLU A 213 3.14 -4.10 10.30
N GLY A 214 3.42 -4.99 11.25
CA GLY A 214 4.75 -5.10 11.87
C GLY A 214 5.15 -3.91 12.76
N ALA A 215 4.22 -3.00 13.06
CA ALA A 215 4.45 -1.82 13.89
C ALA A 215 4.15 -2.06 15.38
N ASN A 216 4.39 -3.26 15.92
CA ASN A 216 4.00 -3.63 17.29
C ASN A 216 4.53 -2.69 18.39
N ASN A 217 5.71 -2.10 18.14
CA ASN A 217 6.42 -1.18 19.04
C ASN A 217 6.16 0.30 18.71
N ALA A 218 5.15 0.58 17.89
CA ALA A 218 4.69 1.92 17.56
C ALA A 218 3.17 2.00 17.67
N ASP A 219 2.69 3.22 17.85
CA ASP A 219 1.30 3.58 17.66
C ASP A 219 1.14 4.12 16.23
N VAL A 220 0.12 3.62 15.53
CA VAL A 220 -0.21 4.04 14.16
C VAL A 220 -1.51 4.83 14.22
N THR A 221 -1.50 6.04 13.69
CA THR A 221 -2.68 6.92 13.64
C THR A 221 -2.92 7.36 12.21
N TYR A 222 -4.18 7.24 11.76
CA TYR A 222 -4.62 7.65 10.43
C TYR A 222 -5.27 9.02 10.48
N SER A 223 -5.00 9.88 9.50
CA SER A 223 -5.57 11.23 9.46
C SER A 223 -7.09 11.17 9.26
N ARG A 224 -7.80 12.05 9.97
CA ARG A 224 -9.25 12.21 9.87
C ARG A 224 -9.55 13.64 9.40
N PRO A 225 -10.58 13.84 8.55
CA PRO A 225 -11.56 12.84 8.09
C PRO A 225 -11.16 12.06 6.84
N GLU A 226 -9.92 12.17 6.36
CA GLU A 226 -9.53 11.61 5.05
C GLU A 226 -9.65 10.08 5.04
N PHE A 227 -9.11 9.40 6.06
CA PHE A 227 -9.34 7.98 6.24
C PHE A 227 -10.73 7.74 6.84
N ILE A 228 -11.43 6.75 6.29
CA ILE A 228 -12.69 6.21 6.79
C ILE A 228 -12.37 4.87 7.43
N HIS A 229 -12.69 4.75 8.72
CA HIS A 229 -12.63 3.48 9.40
C HIS A 229 -13.85 2.65 9.01
N ASN A 230 -13.62 1.43 8.55
CA ASN A 230 -14.70 0.50 8.27
C ASN A 230 -14.81 -0.50 9.44
N ASP A 231 -15.85 -0.33 10.26
CA ASP A 231 -16.11 -1.19 11.43
C ASP A 231 -16.31 -2.67 11.04
N TYR A 232 -16.73 -2.95 9.80
CA TYR A 232 -17.04 -4.30 9.35
C TYR A 232 -15.78 -5.19 9.25
N ASN A 233 -14.69 -4.65 8.70
CA ASN A 233 -13.43 -5.39 8.53
C ASN A 233 -12.24 -4.77 9.28
N ASN A 234 -12.51 -3.75 10.10
CA ASN A 234 -11.54 -3.04 10.92
C ASN A 234 -10.33 -2.50 10.11
N LYS A 235 -10.58 -2.05 8.87
CA LYS A 235 -9.57 -1.44 7.99
C LYS A 235 -9.82 0.05 7.79
N GLU A 236 -8.74 0.73 7.42
CA GLU A 236 -8.72 2.16 7.14
C GLU A 236 -8.67 2.40 5.64
N TYR A 237 -9.63 3.15 5.12
CA TYR A 237 -9.84 3.36 3.69
C TYR A 237 -9.74 4.82 3.30
N LEU A 238 -9.19 5.08 2.11
CA LEU A 238 -9.27 6.35 1.42
C LEU A 238 -10.20 6.24 0.22
N GLN A 239 -11.05 7.25 0.04
CA GLN A 239 -11.87 7.35 -1.15
C GLN A 239 -11.02 7.87 -2.32
N VAL A 240 -10.86 7.04 -3.35
CA VAL A 240 -10.08 7.36 -4.56
C VAL A 240 -10.96 7.73 -5.75
N LYS A 241 -12.27 7.45 -5.66
CA LYS A 241 -13.29 7.80 -6.65
C LYS A 241 -14.57 8.20 -5.93
N GLU A 242 -15.17 9.30 -6.34
CA GLU A 242 -16.40 9.85 -5.78
C GLU A 242 -17.38 10.18 -6.90
N ASN A 243 -18.61 9.64 -6.81
CA ASN A 243 -19.67 9.87 -7.80
C ASN A 243 -19.24 9.61 -9.25
N GLY A 244 -18.43 8.56 -9.48
CA GLY A 244 -17.96 8.18 -10.81
C GLY A 244 -16.67 8.87 -11.26
N ALA A 245 -16.16 9.86 -10.53
CA ALA A 245 -14.97 10.64 -10.91
C ALA A 245 -13.77 10.34 -10.00
N PRO A 246 -12.52 10.31 -10.51
CA PRO A 246 -11.32 10.22 -9.69
C PRO A 246 -11.25 11.34 -8.64
N LYS A 247 -10.78 11.02 -7.45
CA LYS A 247 -10.63 11.94 -6.32
C LYS A 247 -9.15 12.05 -5.95
N SER A 248 -8.67 13.28 -5.75
CA SER A 248 -7.30 13.52 -5.29
C SER A 248 -7.08 12.93 -3.90
N ILE A 249 -5.93 12.28 -3.71
CA ILE A 249 -5.55 11.68 -2.43
C ILE A 249 -4.86 12.71 -1.54
N SER A 250 -5.24 12.77 -0.27
CA SER A 250 -4.65 13.69 0.72
C SER A 250 -4.48 13.07 2.11
N GLY A 251 -4.61 11.75 2.24
CA GLY A 251 -4.49 11.05 3.52
C GLY A 251 -3.05 11.04 4.04
N SER A 252 -2.89 10.97 5.37
CA SER A 252 -1.59 10.73 6.01
C SER A 252 -1.67 9.73 7.15
N ILE A 253 -0.56 9.07 7.43
CA ILE A 253 -0.40 8.09 8.50
C ILE A 253 0.75 8.55 9.39
N THR A 254 0.50 8.68 10.69
CA THR A 254 1.53 8.99 11.68
C THR A 254 1.95 7.72 12.41
N ILE A 255 3.25 7.45 12.44
CA ILE A 255 3.85 6.33 13.16
C ILE A 255 4.71 6.90 14.29
N LYS A 256 4.36 6.56 15.52
CA LYS A 256 5.03 7.04 16.73
C LYS A 256 5.53 5.88 17.57
N ALA A 257 6.82 5.86 17.93
CA ALA A 257 7.33 4.82 18.81
C ALA A 257 6.62 4.84 20.17
N LYS A 258 6.33 3.65 20.69
CA LYS A 258 5.87 3.47 22.07
C LYS A 258 7.01 3.76 23.06
N ASN A 259 6.65 3.96 24.32
CA ASN A 259 7.62 4.15 25.40
C ASN A 259 8.66 3.01 25.43
N GLY A 260 9.94 3.37 25.54
CA GLY A 260 11.05 2.42 25.51
C GLY A 260 11.55 2.07 24.10
N TYR A 261 10.97 2.66 23.05
CA TYR A 261 11.40 2.49 21.66
C TYR A 261 11.67 3.84 21.00
N LYS A 262 12.43 3.79 19.90
CA LYS A 262 12.68 4.93 19.01
C LYS A 262 12.50 4.50 17.56
N ILE A 263 12.17 5.46 16.70
CA ILE A 263 12.16 5.28 15.25
C ILE A 263 13.37 6.02 14.67
N SER A 264 14.10 5.36 13.79
CA SER A 264 15.07 5.98 12.88
C SER A 264 14.68 5.68 11.44
N ASP A 265 15.20 6.45 10.49
CA ASP A 265 14.99 6.24 9.06
C ASP A 265 16.31 5.93 8.34
N GLU A 266 16.21 5.39 7.13
CA GLU A 266 17.36 5.12 6.24
C GLU A 266 17.66 6.31 5.29
N GLY A 267 17.08 7.48 5.52
CA GLY A 267 17.27 8.68 4.70
C GLY A 267 16.40 8.76 3.44
N VAL A 268 15.49 7.81 3.22
CA VAL A 268 14.55 7.81 2.08
C VAL A 268 13.28 8.59 2.46
N MET A 269 13.12 9.77 1.88
CA MET A 269 12.01 10.70 2.22
C MET A 269 10.83 10.63 1.24
N ASN A 270 10.96 9.90 0.15
CA ASN A 270 9.87 9.58 -0.77
C ASN A 270 10.16 8.24 -1.45
N ASN A 271 9.12 7.46 -1.74
CA ASN A 271 9.26 6.21 -2.46
C ASN A 271 7.90 5.73 -3.00
N GLU A 272 7.93 4.67 -3.80
CA GLU A 272 6.78 3.91 -4.24
C GLU A 272 6.86 2.46 -3.74
N ILE A 273 5.75 1.95 -3.21
CA ILE A 273 5.60 0.57 -2.75
C ILE A 273 4.36 0.00 -3.43
N GLY A 274 4.56 -0.71 -4.53
CA GLY A 274 3.47 -1.33 -5.29
C GLY A 274 2.49 -0.28 -5.83
N GLN A 275 1.33 -0.17 -5.21
CA GLN A 275 0.24 0.74 -5.62
C GLN A 275 0.20 2.05 -4.81
N LEU A 276 1.16 2.26 -3.91
CA LEU A 276 1.26 3.43 -3.04
C LEU A 276 2.48 4.26 -3.41
N ALA A 277 2.31 5.56 -3.63
CA ALA A 277 3.40 6.54 -3.64
C ALA A 277 3.28 7.45 -2.41
N TYR A 278 4.39 7.73 -1.73
CA TYR A 278 4.38 8.49 -0.49
C TYR A 278 5.59 9.40 -0.30
N THR A 279 5.42 10.41 0.57
CA THR A 279 6.52 11.14 1.20
C THR A 279 6.55 10.84 2.69
N LEU A 280 7.74 10.90 3.27
CA LEU A 280 8.01 10.63 4.67
C LEU A 280 8.61 11.89 5.29
N ASN A 281 7.99 12.37 6.37
CA ASN A 281 8.42 13.55 7.10
C ASN A 281 8.66 13.21 8.57
N ARG A 282 9.83 13.57 9.09
CA ARG A 282 10.15 13.39 10.50
C ARG A 282 9.62 14.57 11.32
N ASN A 283 8.86 14.26 12.36
CA ASN A 283 8.34 15.26 13.30
C ASN A 283 9.35 15.56 14.41
N THR A 284 9.19 16.71 15.06
CA THR A 284 10.07 17.15 16.16
C THR A 284 10.00 16.24 17.39
N ASP A 285 8.89 15.50 17.57
CA ASP A 285 8.71 14.54 18.66
C ASP A 285 9.28 13.14 18.34
N GLY A 286 9.94 12.98 17.19
CA GLY A 286 10.53 11.72 16.73
C GLY A 286 9.56 10.74 16.07
N SER A 287 8.28 11.10 15.93
CA SER A 287 7.34 10.37 15.07
C SER A 287 7.60 10.68 13.58
N TYR A 288 7.01 9.87 12.70
CA TYR A 288 7.08 10.05 11.26
C TYR A 288 5.68 10.15 10.68
N THR A 289 5.48 11.09 9.74
CA THR A 289 4.26 11.25 8.97
C THR A 289 4.51 10.76 7.55
N VAL A 290 3.77 9.74 7.15
CA VAL A 290 3.68 9.24 5.78
C VAL A 290 2.53 9.98 5.09
N THR A 291 2.84 10.85 4.14
CA THR A 291 1.82 11.54 3.34
C THR A 291 1.64 10.82 2.01
N LEU A 292 0.41 10.41 1.72
CA LEU A 292 0.10 9.63 0.54
C LEU A 292 -0.04 10.56 -0.67
N MET A 293 0.75 10.30 -1.71
CA MET A 293 0.69 11.04 -2.97
C MET A 293 -0.20 10.34 -3.99
N ASN A 294 -0.22 9.01 -3.97
CA ASN A 294 -1.00 8.19 -4.88
C ASN A 294 -1.43 6.88 -4.22
N LEU A 295 -2.59 6.35 -4.60
CA LEU A 295 -3.11 5.06 -4.13
C LEU A 295 -3.98 4.39 -5.20
N ASN A 296 -3.44 3.36 -5.84
CA ASN A 296 -4.07 2.66 -6.98
C ASN A 296 -4.62 1.27 -6.63
N GLY A 297 -4.76 0.95 -5.35
CA GLY A 297 -5.36 -0.29 -4.84
C GLY A 297 -5.06 -0.50 -3.36
N ASN A 298 -5.51 -1.61 -2.78
CA ASN A 298 -5.25 -1.87 -1.36
C ASN A 298 -3.76 -2.18 -1.13
N VAL A 299 -3.16 -1.52 -0.14
CA VAL A 299 -1.74 -1.68 0.19
C VAL A 299 -1.55 -2.07 1.65
N THR A 300 -0.65 -3.02 1.88
CA THR A 300 -0.09 -3.27 3.21
C THR A 300 1.36 -2.82 3.21
N VAL A 301 1.71 -1.95 4.15
CA VAL A 301 3.07 -1.47 4.38
C VAL A 301 3.58 -1.91 5.73
N THR A 302 4.88 -2.10 5.84
CA THR A 302 5.57 -2.24 7.13
C THR A 302 6.48 -1.04 7.36
N PRO A 303 6.90 -0.75 8.61
CA PRO A 303 7.95 0.24 8.86
C PRO A 303 9.18 0.05 7.97
N ALA A 304 9.60 -1.20 7.73
CA ALA A 304 10.73 -1.48 6.85
C ALA A 304 10.47 -1.08 5.38
N ASN A 305 9.25 -1.29 4.86
CA ASN A 305 8.91 -0.80 3.51
C ASN A 305 8.94 0.73 3.43
N LEU A 306 8.66 1.40 4.55
CA LEU A 306 8.74 2.84 4.70
C LEU A 306 10.16 3.35 5.02
N HIS A 307 11.18 2.48 4.96
CA HIS A 307 12.55 2.79 5.35
C HIS A 307 12.69 3.29 6.80
N LEU A 308 11.81 2.77 7.68
CA LEU A 308 11.81 3.05 9.11
C LEU A 308 12.29 1.83 9.90
N ILE A 309 13.16 2.10 10.87
CA ILE A 309 13.69 1.12 11.82
C ILE A 309 13.16 1.47 13.20
N ILE A 310 12.38 0.56 13.79
CA ILE A 310 11.90 0.68 15.16
C ILE A 310 12.79 -0.16 16.07
N SER A 311 13.48 0.49 17.01
CA SER A 311 14.44 -0.17 17.91
C SER A 311 14.15 0.18 19.36
N ALA A 312 14.50 -0.73 20.28
CA ALA A 312 14.46 -0.43 21.71
C ALA A 312 15.48 0.67 22.01
N ILE A 313 15.12 1.58 22.93
CA ILE A 313 16.08 2.50 23.51
C ILE A 313 16.93 1.68 24.47
N GLU A 314 18.20 1.47 24.14
CA GLU A 314 19.12 0.86 25.07
C GLU A 314 19.21 1.75 26.32
N ASN A 315 18.74 1.21 27.45
CA ASN A 315 18.95 1.85 28.74
C ASN A 315 20.46 1.89 28.98
N GLN A 316 21.06 3.07 28.78
CA GLN A 316 22.43 3.42 29.18
C GLN A 316 22.65 3.38 30.72
N ASN A 317 21.86 2.60 31.45
CA ASN A 317 21.97 2.41 32.88
C ASN A 317 22.93 1.24 33.19
N ASN A 318 24.19 1.38 32.78
CA ASN A 318 25.35 0.72 33.41
C ASN A 318 26.70 1.29 32.94
N THR A 319 26.83 2.62 32.92
CA THR A 319 28.17 3.25 32.92
C THR A 319 28.16 4.48 33.84
N PRO A 320 29.05 4.56 34.86
CA PRO A 320 29.11 5.71 35.74
C PRO A 320 29.64 6.96 35.01
N GLY A 321 28.75 7.92 34.80
CA GLY A 321 29.02 9.37 34.79
C GLY A 321 29.93 9.94 33.71
N ILE A 322 29.34 10.57 32.68
CA ILE A 322 29.84 11.84 32.15
C ILE A 322 28.63 12.75 31.89
N THR A 323 28.64 13.90 32.57
CA THR A 323 27.64 14.97 32.50
C THR A 323 27.76 15.79 31.22
N GLY A 324 26.60 16.10 30.61
CA GLY A 324 26.32 17.40 30.00
C GLY A 324 26.61 17.55 28.50
N GLY A 325 25.55 17.58 27.69
CA GLY A 325 25.57 18.02 26.31
C GLY A 325 24.17 18.38 25.82
N SER A 326 23.77 19.63 26.04
CA SER A 326 22.48 20.19 25.57
C SER A 326 22.46 20.28 24.04
N THR A 327 21.55 19.55 23.38
CA THR A 327 21.28 19.69 21.95
C THR A 327 20.20 20.75 21.72
N THR A 328 20.60 22.02 21.70
CA THR A 328 19.80 23.06 21.05
C THR A 328 20.01 22.97 19.53
N PRO A 329 18.94 23.04 18.71
CA PRO A 329 19.06 23.13 17.26
C PRO A 329 19.86 24.39 16.89
N ILE A 330 20.94 24.23 16.15
CA ILE A 330 21.75 25.36 15.67
C ILE A 330 21.01 25.96 14.46
N THR A 331 20.49 27.17 14.61
CA THR A 331 20.08 28.01 13.49
C THR A 331 21.33 28.48 12.75
N ILE A 332 21.48 28.09 11.48
CA ILE A 332 22.55 28.61 10.63
C ILE A 332 22.19 30.06 10.26
N THR A 333 22.98 31.01 10.77
CA THR A 333 22.99 32.39 10.26
C THR A 333 24.31 32.63 9.53
N LYS A 334 24.35 33.66 8.67
CA LYS A 334 25.49 34.08 7.83
C LYS A 334 26.85 34.19 8.54
N ALA A 335 26.87 34.21 9.87
CA ALA A 335 28.07 34.26 10.71
C ALA A 335 28.74 32.89 10.96
N ASN A 336 28.10 31.76 10.65
CA ASN A 336 28.59 30.41 11.03
C ASN A 336 29.57 29.78 10.02
N ILE A 337 29.83 30.43 8.88
CA ILE A 337 30.85 29.98 7.91
C ILE A 337 32.14 30.74 8.24
N ALA A 338 33.04 30.11 9.00
CA ALA A 338 34.35 30.68 9.28
C ALA A 338 35.20 30.72 8.01
N GLU A 339 35.79 31.88 7.70
CA GLU A 339 36.93 31.97 6.76
C GLU A 339 38.10 31.17 7.33
N VAL A 340 38.60 30.19 6.57
CA VAL A 340 39.84 29.50 6.93
C VAL A 340 41.02 30.43 6.63
N PRO A 341 41.93 30.70 7.60
CA PRO A 341 43.08 31.56 7.35
C PRO A 341 44.06 30.85 6.41
N ALA A 342 44.54 31.59 5.40
CA ALA A 342 45.62 31.17 4.52
C ALA A 342 46.87 30.84 5.35
N ASN A 343 47.22 29.55 5.42
CA ASN A 343 48.36 29.10 6.22
C ASN A 343 49.66 29.44 5.50
N ASN A 344 50.24 30.58 5.88
CA ASN A 344 51.53 31.08 5.44
C ASN A 344 52.62 30.38 6.26
N SER A 345 53.15 29.26 5.79
CA SER A 345 54.31 28.61 6.41
C SER A 345 55.59 29.02 5.70
N SER A 346 56.23 30.05 6.27
CA SER A 346 57.64 30.39 6.07
C SER A 346 58.45 29.79 7.22
N SER A 347 59.45 28.96 6.90
CA SER A 347 60.71 28.96 7.63
C SER A 347 61.85 28.44 6.76
N ASN A 348 62.75 29.37 6.40
CA ASN A 348 64.06 29.16 5.82
C ASN A 348 64.99 28.36 6.77
N ASN A 349 65.79 27.42 6.26
CA ASN A 349 67.26 27.61 6.24
C ASN A 349 67.99 26.65 5.28
N ALA A 350 69.08 27.16 4.72
CA ALA A 350 69.76 26.82 3.47
C ALA A 350 70.72 25.61 3.49
N SER A 351 70.92 24.93 2.35
CA SER A 351 72.13 25.10 1.49
C SER A 351 72.21 24.11 0.30
N ALA A 352 72.79 24.61 -0.80
CA ALA A 352 73.40 23.94 -1.95
C ALA A 352 72.55 23.69 -3.23
N SER A 353 72.47 24.75 -4.05
CA SER A 353 72.83 24.81 -5.48
C SER A 353 72.55 23.60 -6.41
N SER A 354 71.57 23.75 -7.31
CA SER A 354 71.76 24.01 -8.75
C SER A 354 70.68 23.36 -9.62
N ASN A 355 70.27 24.14 -10.63
CA ASN A 355 69.61 23.78 -11.89
C ASN A 355 68.09 24.00 -12.01
N ASN A 356 67.79 24.74 -13.08
CA ASN A 356 66.52 25.05 -13.70
C ASN A 356 65.45 23.96 -13.56
N GLU A 357 64.26 24.34 -13.10
CA GLU A 357 63.02 24.20 -13.86
C GLU A 357 61.94 25.10 -13.23
N SER A 358 61.29 25.88 -14.09
CA SER A 358 60.15 26.75 -13.74
C SER A 358 58.98 25.85 -13.35
N GLY A 359 58.85 25.58 -12.05
CA GLY A 359 57.77 24.77 -11.48
C GLY A 359 56.40 25.40 -11.75
N VAL A 360 55.63 24.77 -12.63
CA VAL A 360 54.19 25.00 -12.77
C VAL A 360 53.57 24.63 -11.42
N ALA A 361 52.88 25.58 -10.77
CA ALA A 361 52.09 25.32 -9.58
C ALA A 361 51.09 24.19 -9.88
N THR A 362 51.26 23.05 -9.23
CA THR A 362 50.34 21.92 -9.34
C THR A 362 48.99 22.33 -8.73
N PRO A 363 47.86 22.21 -9.46
CA PRO A 363 46.55 22.58 -8.92
C PRO A 363 46.22 21.76 -7.68
N ASN A 364 45.81 22.42 -6.59
CA ASN A 364 45.31 21.74 -5.40
C ASN A 364 43.81 21.46 -5.59
N PHE A 365 43.51 20.41 -6.36
CA PHE A 365 42.15 20.01 -6.73
C PHE A 365 41.20 19.83 -5.54
N THR A 366 41.70 19.51 -4.34
CA THR A 366 40.86 19.40 -3.14
C THR A 366 40.40 20.75 -2.62
N GLN A 367 41.25 21.78 -2.68
CA GLN A 367 40.85 23.13 -2.26
C GLN A 367 39.83 23.73 -3.22
N GLU A 368 39.97 23.47 -4.53
CA GLU A 368 38.98 23.87 -5.53
C GLU A 368 37.61 23.21 -5.28
N ALA A 369 37.60 21.91 -4.96
CA ALA A 369 36.37 21.20 -4.60
C ALA A 369 35.71 21.76 -3.32
N ILE A 370 36.50 22.05 -2.27
CA ILE A 370 36.01 22.66 -1.03
C ILE A 370 35.39 24.04 -1.30
N ASN A 371 36.06 24.88 -2.09
CA ASN A 371 35.54 26.21 -2.45
C ASN A 371 34.23 26.12 -3.26
N SER A 372 34.12 25.13 -4.15
CA SER A 372 32.88 24.86 -4.90
C SER A 372 31.74 24.47 -3.95
N ILE A 373 31.99 23.55 -3.02
CA ILE A 373 31.00 23.12 -2.03
C ILE A 373 30.54 24.32 -1.18
N GLN A 374 31.46 25.15 -0.71
CA GLN A 374 31.13 26.37 0.05
C GLN A 374 30.20 27.29 -0.72
N THR A 375 30.51 27.53 -1.99
CA THR A 375 29.72 28.41 -2.86
C THR A 375 28.29 27.86 -3.04
N GLN A 376 28.16 26.56 -3.30
CA GLN A 376 26.86 25.92 -3.48
C GLN A 376 26.03 25.90 -2.18
N ALA A 377 26.68 25.60 -1.05
CA ALA A 377 26.03 25.64 0.27
C ALA A 377 25.53 27.04 0.63
N GLN A 378 26.33 28.06 0.35
CA GLN A 378 25.94 29.44 0.61
C GLN A 378 24.80 29.90 -0.29
N ALA A 379 24.78 29.48 -1.56
CA ALA A 379 23.70 29.80 -2.49
C ALA A 379 22.36 29.19 -2.02
N GLN A 380 22.36 27.91 -1.63
CA GLN A 380 21.15 27.22 -1.14
C GLN A 380 20.67 27.76 0.20
N ALA A 381 21.59 28.06 1.13
CA ALA A 381 21.24 28.70 2.40
C ALA A 381 20.60 30.09 2.18
N SER A 382 21.13 30.87 1.23
CA SER A 382 20.58 32.19 0.88
C SER A 382 19.19 32.08 0.26
N LEU A 383 18.94 31.05 -0.56
CA LEU A 383 17.62 30.80 -1.15
C LEU A 383 16.60 30.38 -0.07
N ALA A 384 16.98 29.48 0.83
CA ALA A 384 16.17 29.05 1.96
C ALA A 384 15.76 30.21 2.88
N GLU A 385 16.67 31.18 3.11
CA GLU A 385 16.37 32.40 3.86
C GLU A 385 15.35 33.30 3.13
N GLN A 386 15.44 33.42 1.80
CA GLN A 386 14.51 34.21 1.00
C GLN A 386 13.11 33.61 0.92
N THR A 387 13.01 32.28 0.87
CA THR A 387 11.73 31.56 0.75
C THR A 387 11.08 31.28 2.10
N GLY A 388 11.80 31.47 3.21
CA GLY A 388 11.32 31.16 4.56
C GLY A 388 11.20 29.66 4.86
N THR A 389 11.73 28.81 3.99
CA THR A 389 11.75 27.35 4.16
C THR A 389 13.12 26.90 4.65
N PRO A 390 13.24 26.22 5.80
CA PRO A 390 14.53 25.79 6.33
C PRO A 390 15.21 24.79 5.39
N LEU A 391 16.51 24.98 5.14
CA LEU A 391 17.32 24.05 4.35
C LEU A 391 17.52 22.74 5.13
N GLN A 392 16.93 21.65 4.65
CA GLN A 392 16.98 20.35 5.30
C GLN A 392 18.06 19.43 4.73
N ILE A 393 18.35 19.53 3.43
CA ILE A 393 19.35 18.75 2.71
C ILE A 393 20.16 19.71 1.84
N LEU A 394 21.46 19.46 1.73
CA LEU A 394 22.34 20.22 0.85
C LEU A 394 22.63 19.45 -0.43
N ASP A 395 22.28 20.03 -1.58
CA ASP A 395 22.65 19.49 -2.88
C ASP A 395 24.06 19.96 -3.26
N ILE A 396 24.92 19.06 -3.71
CA ILE A 396 26.29 19.37 -4.09
C ILE A 396 26.55 18.75 -5.46
N TYR A 397 26.73 19.59 -6.46
CA TYR A 397 27.02 19.19 -7.83
C TYR A 397 28.53 19.21 -8.09
N PHE A 398 29.04 18.07 -8.55
CA PHE A 398 30.44 17.92 -8.93
C PHE A 398 30.56 17.83 -10.45
N ASP A 399 30.91 18.96 -11.08
CA ASP A 399 30.96 19.13 -12.55
C ASP A 399 32.07 18.31 -13.24
N LYS A 400 33.00 17.75 -12.47
CA LYS A 400 34.14 16.96 -12.96
C LYS A 400 34.32 15.75 -12.08
N LYS A 401 34.94 14.70 -12.64
CA LYS A 401 35.41 13.56 -11.86
C LYS A 401 36.33 14.07 -10.75
N ILE A 402 35.87 13.94 -9.50
CA ILE A 402 36.62 14.30 -8.31
C ILE A 402 37.07 13.03 -7.63
N ASP A 403 38.37 12.97 -7.38
CA ASP A 403 38.98 11.96 -6.52
C ASP A 403 38.81 12.42 -5.07
N ILE A 404 37.96 11.72 -4.33
CA ILE A 404 37.56 12.07 -2.96
C ILE A 404 38.64 11.57 -2.01
N ASN A 405 39.21 12.46 -1.21
CA ASN A 405 40.26 12.16 -0.24
C ASN A 405 39.76 12.37 1.21
N PRO A 406 40.53 11.95 2.23
CA PRO A 406 40.11 12.11 3.62
C PRO A 406 39.80 13.56 4.01
N MET A 407 40.51 14.54 3.44
CA MET A 407 40.27 15.96 3.72
C MET A 407 38.91 16.42 3.20
N LEU A 408 38.49 15.97 2.02
CA LEU A 408 37.18 16.28 1.46
C LEU A 408 36.04 15.62 2.26
N ILE A 409 36.22 14.38 2.71
CA ILE A 409 35.26 13.69 3.59
C ILE A 409 35.13 14.41 4.93
N ARG A 410 36.26 14.82 5.53
CA ARG A 410 36.24 15.64 6.75
C ARG A 410 35.51 16.95 6.54
N TYR A 411 35.76 17.63 5.42
CA TYR A 411 35.03 18.85 5.10
C TYR A 411 33.52 18.60 5.00
N LEU A 412 33.11 17.60 4.21
CA LEU A 412 31.71 17.24 4.03
C LEU A 412 31.03 16.80 5.34
N CYS A 413 31.72 16.10 6.24
CA CYS A 413 31.08 15.52 7.43
C CYS A 413 31.23 16.38 8.69
N GLU A 414 32.37 17.04 8.88
CA GLU A 414 32.69 17.81 10.10
C GLU A 414 32.28 19.28 9.97
N GLN A 415 32.38 19.86 8.78
CA GLN A 415 32.12 21.30 8.58
C GLN A 415 30.68 21.59 8.12
N ILE A 416 29.99 20.58 7.59
CA ILE A 416 28.61 20.69 7.12
C ILE A 416 27.79 19.69 7.93
N SER A 417 26.89 20.18 8.79
CA SER A 417 26.08 19.33 9.67
C SER A 417 24.80 18.77 9.02
N LEU A 418 24.39 19.31 7.87
CA LEU A 418 23.20 18.87 7.14
C LEU A 418 23.46 17.56 6.38
N PRO A 419 22.47 16.71 6.13
CA PRO A 419 22.56 15.67 5.11
C PRO A 419 22.91 16.26 3.74
N LYS A 420 23.59 15.49 2.88
CA LYS A 420 24.00 15.92 1.54
C LYS A 420 23.58 14.93 0.46
N ARG A 421 23.27 15.47 -0.71
CA ARG A 421 23.19 14.74 -1.97
C ARG A 421 24.33 15.22 -2.86
N CYS A 422 25.31 14.36 -3.06
CA CYS A 422 26.46 14.65 -3.91
C CYS A 422 26.21 14.07 -5.30
N HIS A 423 26.01 14.94 -6.28
CA HIS A 423 25.69 14.63 -7.66
C HIS A 423 26.97 14.45 -8.49
N PHE A 424 27.06 13.34 -9.22
CA PHE A 424 28.19 12.98 -10.07
C PHE A 424 27.71 12.50 -11.44
N ASN A 425 28.36 12.96 -12.50
CA ASN A 425 28.17 12.40 -13.84
C ASN A 425 29.30 11.40 -14.12
N TYR A 426 28.94 10.14 -14.40
CA TYR A 426 29.89 9.07 -14.68
C TYR A 426 29.32 8.09 -15.72
N ASN A 427 30.09 7.82 -16.79
CA ASN A 427 29.67 6.94 -17.90
C ASN A 427 28.28 7.28 -18.46
N ASP A 428 28.03 8.57 -18.76
CA ASP A 428 26.75 9.07 -19.28
C ASP A 428 25.53 8.77 -18.37
N GLN A 429 25.77 8.53 -17.08
CA GLN A 429 24.73 8.36 -16.07
C GLN A 429 24.92 9.35 -14.92
N HIS A 430 23.81 9.82 -14.36
CA HIS A 430 23.78 10.70 -13.21
C HIS A 430 23.64 9.88 -11.93
N TYR A 431 24.66 9.95 -11.07
CA TYR A 431 24.71 9.29 -9.78
C TYR A 431 24.52 10.30 -8.66
N VAL A 432 23.84 9.89 -7.60
CA VAL A 432 23.74 10.66 -6.35
C VAL A 432 24.26 9.83 -5.20
N LEU A 433 25.33 10.31 -4.56
CA LEU A 433 25.82 9.79 -3.27
C LEU A 433 25.11 10.55 -2.14
N PHE A 434 24.35 9.82 -1.35
CA PHE A 434 23.70 10.31 -0.16
C PHE A 434 24.65 10.20 1.02
N ILE A 435 24.86 11.32 1.72
CA ILE A 435 25.64 11.42 2.95
C ILE A 435 24.68 11.87 4.05
N PRO A 436 24.22 10.97 4.95
CA PRO A 436 23.31 11.36 6.01
C PRO A 436 24.00 12.25 7.05
N ALA A 437 23.22 12.87 7.93
CA ALA A 437 23.76 13.41 9.16
C ALA A 437 24.00 12.25 10.15
N PHE A 438 25.20 12.15 10.70
CA PHE A 438 25.59 11.08 11.63
C PHE A 438 26.51 11.62 12.73
N ASP A 439 26.71 10.82 13.77
CA ASP A 439 27.66 11.12 14.84
C ASP A 439 29.10 10.91 14.36
N ILE A 440 29.84 12.00 14.15
CA ILE A 440 31.25 11.95 13.71
C ILE A 440 32.19 11.30 14.74
N SER A 441 31.73 11.06 15.98
CA SER A 441 32.49 10.29 16.98
C SER A 441 32.33 8.77 16.83
N ALA A 442 31.45 8.31 15.93
CA ALA A 442 31.26 6.89 15.67
C ALA A 442 32.58 6.24 15.18
N PRO A 443 33.00 5.08 15.74
CA PRO A 443 34.24 4.41 15.33
C PRO A 443 34.32 4.15 13.82
N ALA A 444 33.18 3.82 13.21
CA ALA A 444 33.05 3.58 11.77
C ALA A 444 33.46 4.79 10.91
N TYR A 445 33.36 6.03 11.43
CA TYR A 445 33.84 7.22 10.74
C TYR A 445 35.36 7.26 10.66
N GLN A 446 36.04 7.01 11.77
CA GLN A 446 37.49 6.97 11.79
C GLN A 446 38.01 5.76 11.01
N ASP A 447 37.35 4.60 11.10
CA ASP A 447 37.69 3.41 10.31
C ASP A 447 37.60 3.68 8.80
N GLY A 448 36.52 4.34 8.35
CA GLY A 448 36.35 4.72 6.95
C GLY A 448 37.44 5.70 6.46
N LEU A 449 37.80 6.69 7.28
CA LEU A 449 38.90 7.61 6.99
C LEU A 449 40.26 6.89 6.91
N ASP A 450 40.52 5.98 7.84
CA ASP A 450 41.76 5.19 7.89
C ASP A 450 41.88 4.24 6.70
N MET A 451 40.76 3.65 6.25
CA MET A 451 40.72 2.83 5.04
C MET A 451 40.96 3.68 3.80
N LEU A 452 40.37 4.88 3.74
CA LEU A 452 40.56 5.80 2.61
C LEU A 452 42.01 6.31 2.50
N ASP A 453 42.68 6.62 3.62
CA ASP A 453 44.10 7.02 3.62
C ASP A 453 45.05 5.86 3.23
N LYS A 454 44.59 4.61 3.32
CA LYS A 454 45.31 3.41 2.88
C LYS A 454 45.09 3.05 1.41
N GLU A 455 44.16 3.71 0.70
CA GLU A 455 43.99 3.52 -0.73
C GLU A 455 45.28 3.92 -1.49
N PRO A 456 45.67 3.23 -2.59
CA PRO A 456 46.96 3.46 -3.25
C PRO A 456 47.22 4.91 -3.69
N ALA A 457 46.16 5.64 -4.07
CA ALA A 457 46.21 7.04 -4.45
C ALA A 457 45.89 8.01 -3.29
N LYS A 458 45.58 7.48 -2.10
CA LYS A 458 44.98 8.22 -0.96
C LYS A 458 43.69 8.96 -1.31
N THR A 459 43.06 8.53 -2.38
CA THR A 459 41.81 9.06 -2.91
C THR A 459 40.96 7.90 -3.44
N ALA A 460 39.66 8.11 -3.56
CA ALA A 460 38.72 7.14 -4.08
C ALA A 460 37.58 7.83 -4.85
N GLY A 461 36.98 7.12 -5.81
CA GLY A 461 35.74 7.56 -6.47
C GLY A 461 34.51 7.35 -5.57
N PHE A 462 33.39 8.00 -5.89
CA PHE A 462 32.18 8.02 -5.06
C PHE A 462 31.58 6.63 -4.75
N LEU A 463 31.61 5.68 -5.70
CA LEU A 463 31.17 4.28 -5.44
C LEU A 463 32.05 3.58 -4.40
N ARG A 464 33.35 3.87 -4.38
CA ARG A 464 34.27 3.32 -3.40
C ARG A 464 34.10 4.02 -2.05
N ILE A 465 33.84 5.33 -2.04
CA ILE A 465 33.48 6.07 -0.82
C ILE A 465 32.22 5.49 -0.18
N GLU A 466 31.17 5.21 -0.95
CA GLU A 466 29.97 4.54 -0.44
C GLU A 466 30.34 3.24 0.29
N GLN A 467 31.15 2.38 -0.32
CA GLN A 467 31.57 1.13 0.30
C GLN A 467 32.32 1.33 1.62
N LEU A 468 33.23 2.30 1.68
CA LEU A 468 34.05 2.58 2.85
C LEU A 468 33.23 3.14 4.02
N PHE A 469 32.22 3.95 3.73
CA PHE A 469 31.38 4.64 4.74
C PHE A 469 29.96 4.06 4.84
N LYS A 470 29.70 2.90 4.23
CA LYS A 470 28.42 2.18 4.27
C LYS A 470 27.87 1.97 5.69
N PRO A 471 28.68 1.64 6.72
CA PRO A 471 28.17 1.51 8.10
C PRO A 471 27.60 2.80 8.69
N LEU A 472 27.90 3.96 8.10
CA LEU A 472 27.37 5.26 8.50
C LEU A 472 26.17 5.69 7.65
N GLY A 473 25.69 4.82 6.75
CA GLY A 473 24.52 5.07 5.91
C GLY A 473 24.81 5.82 4.61
N PHE A 474 26.07 5.83 4.14
CA PHE A 474 26.35 6.33 2.79
C PHE A 474 25.73 5.39 1.76
N ALA A 475 25.05 5.93 0.75
CA ALA A 475 24.36 5.16 -0.28
C ALA A 475 24.48 5.85 -1.65
N THR A 476 24.53 5.11 -2.75
CA THR A 476 24.47 5.68 -4.11
C THR A 476 23.25 5.19 -4.88
N ASN A 477 22.60 6.10 -5.61
CA ASN A 477 21.54 5.77 -6.56
C ASN A 477 21.88 6.31 -7.95
N ILE A 478 21.38 5.64 -8.99
CA ILE A 478 21.35 6.15 -10.36
C ILE A 478 20.02 6.88 -10.53
N ILE A 479 20.05 8.12 -11.03
CA ILE A 479 18.86 8.84 -11.46
C ILE A 479 18.73 8.64 -12.97
N GLU A 480 17.67 7.96 -13.41
CA GLU A 480 17.36 7.83 -14.83
C GLU A 480 16.92 9.20 -15.38
N GLU A 481 17.37 9.52 -16.59
CA GLU A 481 17.39 10.88 -17.18
C GLU A 481 15.99 11.51 -17.41
N GLU A 482 14.89 10.80 -17.12
CA GLU A 482 13.52 11.32 -17.23
C GLU A 482 13.15 12.33 -16.12
N GLU A 483 13.93 12.43 -15.03
CA GLU A 483 13.70 13.42 -13.94
C GLU A 483 14.66 14.63 -13.98
N ALA A 484 15.66 14.65 -14.87
CA ALA A 484 16.68 15.72 -14.87
C ALA A 484 16.18 17.05 -15.49
N GLU A 485 15.19 17.01 -16.39
CA GLU A 485 14.67 18.24 -17.04
C GLU A 485 13.66 19.02 -16.19
N ALA A 486 13.16 18.47 -15.07
CA ALA A 486 12.17 19.14 -14.22
C ALA A 486 12.77 20.08 -13.16
N VAL A 487 14.11 20.12 -13.00
CA VAL A 487 14.79 20.92 -11.97
C VAL A 487 15.50 22.16 -12.56
N LEU A 488 15.46 22.35 -13.88
CA LEU A 488 16.06 23.51 -14.56
C LEU A 488 15.07 24.37 -15.39
N GLN A 489 13.75 24.16 -15.21
CA GLN A 489 12.71 25.13 -15.59
C GLN A 489 12.12 25.77 -14.34
#